data_AF-A0A6V8PLG3-F1
#
_entry.id   AF-A0A6V8PLG3-F1
#
_cell.length_a   1.000
_cell.length_b   1.000
_cell.length_c   1.000
_cell.angle_alpha   90.00
_cell.angle_beta   90.00
_cell.angle_gamma   90.00
#
_symmetry.space_group_name_H-M   'P 1'
#
loop_
_entity.id
_entity.type
_entity.pdbx_description
1 polymer ?
#
loop_
_entity_poly.entity_id
_entity_poly.type
_entity_poly.pdbx_seq_one_letter_code
_entity_poly.pdbx_strand_id
1 'polypeptide(L)'
;MVRKGKVIVTGFGVILLLALFLVLMLVSSCKKSETPASPTEEETTAVSPVTTEEISQEQEEVPGGPYSPYDGKEVDQDISNLRPLAIIVENLPVARPQSGLTKASVVYEIVSEGGITRYVVIYGPNINPEIIGPV
;
A
#
# COMPACT_ATOMS: atom_id res chain seq x y z
N MET A 1 30.81 -58.93 12.86
CA MET A 1 30.87 -57.45 12.92
C MET A 1 29.83 -56.79 11.99
N VAL A 2 28.55 -57.18 12.05
CA VAL A 2 27.50 -56.73 11.07
C VAL A 2 26.28 -56.07 11.73
N ARG A 3 26.08 -56.23 13.05
CA ARG A 3 24.89 -55.72 13.76
C ARG A 3 24.92 -54.22 14.07
N LYS A 4 26.10 -53.60 14.23
CA LYS A 4 26.23 -52.18 14.60
C LYS A 4 25.85 -51.22 13.46
N GLY A 5 26.18 -51.56 12.20
CA GLY A 5 25.84 -50.71 11.04
C GLY A 5 24.35 -50.67 10.73
N LYS A 6 23.63 -51.80 10.91
CA LYS A 6 22.18 -51.86 10.68
C LYS A 6 21.39 -51.00 11.67
N VAL A 7 21.79 -50.97 12.95
CA VAL A 7 21.12 -50.16 13.99
C VAL A 7 21.30 -48.65 13.74
N ILE A 8 22.47 -48.23 13.25
CA ILE A 8 22.77 -46.83 12.94
C ILE A 8 21.99 -46.38 11.70
N VAL A 9 21.92 -47.21 10.66
CA VAL A 9 21.15 -46.91 9.43
C VAL A 9 19.65 -46.88 9.70
N THR A 10 19.12 -47.81 10.52
CA THR A 10 17.71 -47.76 10.93
C THR A 10 17.41 -46.57 11.84
N GLY A 11 18.33 -46.19 12.74
CA GLY A 11 18.17 -45.04 13.62
C GLY A 11 18.13 -43.72 12.84
N PHE A 12 19.06 -43.54 11.91
CA PHE A 12 19.09 -42.34 11.06
C PHE A 12 17.88 -42.28 10.12
N GLY A 13 17.45 -43.42 9.57
CA GLY A 13 16.23 -43.52 8.76
C GLY A 13 14.97 -43.14 9.55
N VAL A 14 14.82 -43.63 10.79
CA VAL A 14 13.66 -43.29 11.65
C VAL A 14 13.67 -41.82 12.05
N ILE A 15 14.84 -41.25 12.36
CA ILE A 15 14.98 -39.82 12.68
C ILE A 15 14.62 -38.96 11.47
N LEU A 16 15.07 -39.32 10.27
CA LEU A 16 14.77 -38.59 9.04
C LEU A 16 13.27 -38.70 8.68
N LEU A 17 12.65 -39.85 8.91
CA LEU A 17 11.21 -40.07 8.71
C LEU A 17 10.36 -39.28 9.72
N LEU A 18 10.77 -39.24 10.99
CA LEU A 18 10.13 -38.41 12.02
C LEU A 18 10.28 -36.91 11.74
N ALA A 19 11.45 -36.47 11.28
CA ALA A 19 11.67 -35.07 10.89
C ALA A 19 10.80 -34.67 9.69
N LEU A 20 10.68 -35.54 8.68
CA LEU A 20 9.81 -35.31 7.53
C LEU A 20 8.33 -35.25 7.92
N PHE A 21 7.88 -36.12 8.84
CA PHE A 21 6.52 -36.10 9.37
C PHE A 21 6.22 -34.81 10.17
N LEU A 22 7.19 -34.31 10.95
CA LEU A 22 7.07 -33.05 11.67
C LEU A 22 6.93 -31.85 10.72
N VAL A 23 7.68 -31.83 9.61
CA VAL A 23 7.59 -30.79 8.58
C VAL A 23 6.23 -30.82 7.87
N LEU A 24 5.69 -32.01 7.59
CA LEU A 24 4.35 -32.17 6.99
C LEU A 24 3.21 -31.64 7.88
N MET A 25 3.37 -31.71 9.21
CA MET A 25 2.39 -31.15 10.16
C MET A 25 2.39 -29.61 10.18
N LEU A 26 3.53 -28.97 9.86
CA LEU A 26 3.65 -27.50 9.87
C LEU A 26 3.00 -26.81 8.65
N VAL A 27 2.73 -27.54 7.57
CA VAL A 27 2.15 -26.99 6.32
C VAL A 27 0.62 -27.12 6.21
N SER A 28 -0.07 -27.69 7.19
CA SER A 28 -1.54 -27.92 7.13
C SER A 28 -2.42 -26.92 7.88
N SER A 29 -1.96 -25.70 8.17
CA SER A 29 -2.78 -24.70 8.88
C SER A 29 -3.20 -23.53 7.98
N CYS A 30 -4.11 -23.80 7.05
CA CYS A 30 -4.96 -22.79 6.42
C CYS A 30 -6.43 -23.12 6.76
N LYS A 31 -6.93 -22.55 7.86
CA LYS A 31 -8.35 -22.59 8.21
C LYS A 31 -9.00 -21.32 7.66
N LYS A 32 -9.59 -21.42 6.46
CA LYS A 32 -10.43 -20.37 5.86
C LYS A 32 -11.85 -20.57 6.39
N SER A 33 -12.35 -19.63 7.19
CA SER A 33 -13.76 -19.57 7.60
C SER A 33 -14.45 -18.45 6.83
N GLU A 34 -15.21 -18.82 5.81
CA GLU A 34 -16.28 -17.98 5.27
C GLU A 34 -17.55 -18.30 6.07
N THR A 35 -18.15 -17.27 6.67
CA THR A 35 -19.49 -17.32 7.24
C THR A 35 -20.35 -16.31 6.49
N PRO A 36 -21.35 -16.75 5.72
CA PRO A 36 -22.49 -15.92 5.34
C PRO A 36 -23.77 -16.48 5.97
N ALA A 37 -24.44 -15.65 6.76
CA ALA A 37 -25.82 -15.81 7.23
C ALA A 37 -26.28 -14.40 7.64
N SER A 38 -27.47 -13.88 7.36
CA SER A 38 -28.71 -14.32 6.69
C SER A 38 -29.59 -13.04 6.59
N PRO A 39 -30.61 -12.95 5.72
CA PRO A 39 -31.43 -11.74 5.54
C PRO A 39 -32.61 -11.72 6.53
N THR A 40 -33.15 -10.53 6.85
CA THR A 40 -34.54 -10.31 7.34
C THR A 40 -34.93 -8.81 7.30
N GLU A 41 -36.05 -8.55 6.60
CA GLU A 41 -37.13 -7.53 6.76
C GLU A 41 -36.78 -6.05 6.99
N GLU A 42 -37.15 -5.18 6.03
CA GLU A 42 -38.40 -4.37 5.99
C GLU A 42 -38.51 -3.35 7.13
N GLU A 43 -38.42 -2.06 6.78
CA GLU A 43 -39.42 -1.10 7.25
C GLU A 43 -39.43 0.16 6.37
N THR A 44 -40.61 0.41 5.79
CA THR A 44 -41.02 1.67 5.21
C THR A 44 -41.14 2.71 6.32
N THR A 45 -40.53 3.89 6.17
CA THR A 45 -40.97 5.09 6.89
C THR A 45 -40.95 6.30 5.97
N ALA A 46 -42.18 6.74 5.70
CA ALA A 46 -42.67 8.05 5.32
C ALA A 46 -41.65 9.16 5.01
N VAL A 47 -41.71 9.63 3.77
CA VAL A 47 -41.16 10.89 3.27
C VAL A 47 -41.97 12.04 3.87
N SER A 48 -41.35 12.88 4.71
CA SER A 48 -41.83 14.22 5.04
C SER A 48 -41.07 15.24 4.19
N PRO A 49 -41.75 16.21 3.56
CA PRO A 49 -41.10 17.19 2.70
C PRO A 49 -40.36 18.23 3.54
N VAL A 50 -39.02 18.24 3.43
CA VAL A 50 -38.19 19.35 3.91
C VAL A 50 -38.16 20.42 2.82
N THR A 51 -38.63 21.61 3.19
CA THR A 51 -38.56 22.86 2.45
C THR A 51 -37.17 23.09 1.86
N THR A 52 -37.09 23.17 0.54
CA THR A 52 -35.89 23.55 -0.21
C THR A 52 -35.66 25.05 -0.02
N GLU A 53 -34.71 25.42 0.83
CA GLU A 53 -34.08 26.74 0.76
C GLU A 53 -33.13 26.76 -0.44
N GLU A 54 -33.42 27.64 -1.39
CA GLU A 54 -32.65 27.84 -2.62
C GLU A 54 -31.36 28.61 -2.28
N ILE A 55 -30.31 27.85 -1.99
CA ILE A 55 -28.95 28.38 -1.82
C ILE A 55 -28.46 28.80 -3.21
N SER A 56 -28.47 30.11 -3.47
CA SER A 56 -27.82 30.73 -4.63
C SER A 56 -26.31 30.50 -4.52
N GLN A 57 -25.81 29.48 -5.23
CA GLN A 57 -24.37 29.21 -5.35
C GLN A 57 -23.78 30.18 -6.38
N GLU A 58 -23.01 31.15 -5.90
CA GLU A 58 -22.11 31.93 -6.75
C GLU A 58 -21.00 31.00 -7.24
N GLN A 59 -21.09 30.62 -8.52
CA GLN A 59 -20.22 29.65 -9.14
C GLN A 59 -18.93 30.37 -9.54
N GLU A 60 -17.87 30.23 -8.73
CA GLU A 60 -16.52 30.66 -9.14
C GLU A 60 -16.18 29.96 -10.47
N GLU A 61 -15.90 30.75 -11.51
CA GLU A 61 -15.45 30.21 -12.79
C GLU A 61 -14.06 29.60 -12.60
N VAL A 62 -14.01 28.27 -12.49
CA VAL A 62 -12.75 27.52 -12.47
C VAL A 62 -12.09 27.70 -13.84
N PRO A 63 -10.89 28.32 -13.93
CA PRO A 63 -10.22 28.56 -15.21
C PRO A 63 -10.03 27.24 -15.96
N GLY A 64 -10.46 27.17 -17.22
CA GLY A 64 -10.34 25.96 -18.05
C GLY A 64 -8.92 25.74 -18.58
N GLY A 65 -7.93 25.59 -17.69
CA GLY A 65 -6.54 25.32 -18.03
C GLY A 65 -6.20 23.82 -17.96
N PRO A 66 -5.10 23.37 -18.58
CA PRO A 66 -4.61 22.02 -18.37
C PRO A 66 -4.03 21.89 -16.96
N TYR A 67 -4.43 20.85 -16.24
CA TYR A 67 -4.03 20.59 -14.86
C TYR A 67 -3.11 19.38 -14.77
N SER A 68 -2.17 19.45 -13.83
CA SER A 68 -1.35 18.30 -13.45
C SER A 68 -2.23 17.19 -12.83
N PRO A 69 -2.15 15.94 -13.32
CA PRO A 69 -2.97 14.85 -12.79
C PRO A 69 -2.52 14.37 -11.39
N TYR A 70 -1.41 14.89 -10.86
CA TYR A 70 -0.83 14.45 -9.59
C TYR A 70 -1.24 15.34 -8.41
N ASP A 71 -1.39 16.65 -8.64
CA ASP A 71 -1.68 17.63 -7.59
C ASP A 71 -2.73 18.68 -8.00
N GLY A 72 -3.32 18.58 -9.19
CA GLY A 72 -4.38 19.45 -9.66
C GLY A 72 -3.96 20.91 -9.89
N LYS A 73 -2.65 21.21 -9.88
CA LYS A 73 -2.15 22.56 -10.16
C LYS A 73 -2.20 22.86 -11.65
N GLU A 74 -2.47 24.11 -11.98
CA GLU A 74 -2.39 24.60 -13.36
C GLU A 74 -0.94 24.49 -13.86
N VAL A 75 -0.81 24.04 -15.10
CA VAL A 75 0.48 23.83 -15.79
C VAL A 75 0.32 24.22 -17.24
N ASP A 76 1.42 24.39 -17.97
CA ASP A 76 1.32 24.66 -19.40
C ASP A 76 0.85 23.41 -20.16
N GLN A 77 0.14 23.61 -21.28
CA GLN A 77 -0.46 22.53 -22.07
C GLN A 77 0.59 21.50 -22.54
N ASP A 78 1.77 21.98 -22.92
CA ASP A 78 2.89 21.19 -23.44
C ASP A 78 3.51 20.25 -22.39
N ILE A 79 3.41 20.61 -21.10
CA ILE A 79 3.98 19.82 -20.00
C ILE A 79 2.95 19.03 -19.20
N SER A 80 1.66 19.32 -19.34
CA SER A 80 0.57 18.70 -18.56
C SER A 80 0.58 17.17 -18.51
N ASN A 81 1.04 16.53 -19.59
CA ASN A 81 1.09 15.08 -19.74
C ASN A 81 2.52 14.49 -19.60
N LEU A 82 3.48 15.25 -19.08
CA LEU A 82 4.84 14.74 -18.89
C LEU A 82 4.85 13.63 -17.83
N ARG A 83 5.76 12.67 -18.05
CA ARG A 83 5.99 11.56 -17.12
C ARG A 83 6.55 12.12 -15.80
N PRO A 84 5.98 11.72 -14.65
CA PRO A 84 6.43 12.23 -13.37
C PRO A 84 7.72 11.52 -12.95
N LEU A 85 8.45 12.14 -12.03
CA LEU A 85 9.59 11.51 -11.38
C LEU A 85 9.12 10.88 -10.07
N ALA A 86 9.32 9.57 -9.92
CA ALA A 86 9.01 8.83 -8.70
C ALA A 86 10.30 8.34 -8.03
N ILE A 87 10.52 8.72 -6.77
CA ILE A 87 11.75 8.41 -6.03
C ILE A 87 11.39 7.78 -4.70
N ILE A 88 12.09 6.71 -4.35
CA ILE A 88 12.00 6.09 -3.02
C ILE A 88 12.96 6.84 -2.08
N VAL A 89 12.44 7.33 -0.96
CA VAL A 89 13.19 8.08 0.06
C VAL A 89 13.12 7.34 1.38
N GLU A 90 14.25 7.25 2.07
CA GLU A 90 14.40 6.56 3.36
C GLU A 90 13.60 7.28 4.47
N ASN A 91 12.92 6.49 5.32
CA ASN A 91 12.13 7.01 6.44
C ASN A 91 12.61 6.52 7.82
N LEU A 92 13.78 5.89 7.91
CA LEU A 92 14.43 5.62 9.19
C LEU A 92 14.59 6.90 10.04
N PRO A 93 14.41 6.83 11.38
CA PRO A 93 14.56 8.01 12.26
C PRO A 93 15.91 8.73 12.10
N VAL A 94 16.98 7.99 11.85
CA VAL A 94 18.34 8.52 11.67
C VAL A 94 18.55 9.23 10.32
N ALA A 95 17.67 8.98 9.34
CA ALA A 95 17.73 9.60 8.01
C ALA A 95 17.00 10.96 7.96
N ARG A 96 16.40 11.38 9.08
CA ARG A 96 15.62 12.61 9.17
C ARG A 96 16.52 13.79 9.58
N PRO A 97 16.28 15.01 9.05
CA PRO A 97 15.22 15.35 8.09
C PRO A 97 15.56 14.99 6.64
N GLN A 98 14.54 14.68 5.84
CA GLN A 98 14.67 14.44 4.40
C GLN A 98 14.74 15.75 3.58
N SER A 99 15.43 15.69 2.45
CA SER A 99 15.50 16.76 1.45
C SER A 99 14.45 16.56 0.36
N GLY A 100 13.82 17.65 -0.09
CA GLY A 100 12.96 17.66 -1.28
C GLY A 100 11.51 17.22 -1.06
N LEU A 101 11.12 16.76 0.14
CA LEU A 101 9.74 16.29 0.40
C LEU A 101 8.68 17.39 0.24
N THR A 102 8.97 18.62 0.66
CA THR A 102 8.02 19.75 0.60
C THR A 102 7.66 20.20 -0.81
N LYS A 103 8.43 19.76 -1.81
CA LYS A 103 8.17 20.05 -3.22
C LYS A 103 7.29 19.00 -3.88
N ALA A 104 7.13 17.82 -3.30
CA ALA A 104 6.43 16.71 -3.95
C ALA A 104 4.97 17.05 -4.32
N SER A 105 4.48 16.49 -5.42
CA SER A 105 3.06 16.49 -5.76
C SER A 105 2.30 15.52 -4.86
N VAL A 106 2.85 14.31 -4.66
CA VAL A 106 2.26 13.25 -3.82
C VAL A 106 3.36 12.53 -3.06
N VAL A 107 3.08 12.14 -1.82
CA VAL A 107 3.95 11.30 -0.99
C VAL A 107 3.13 10.12 -0.49
N TYR A 108 3.56 8.91 -0.82
CA TYR A 108 3.03 7.68 -0.21
C TYR A 108 4.03 7.14 0.80
N GLU A 109 3.55 6.73 1.97
CA GLU A 109 4.35 5.94 2.89
C GLU A 109 3.98 4.47 2.72
N ILE A 110 4.97 3.64 2.42
CA ILE A 110 4.78 2.20 2.21
C ILE A 110 5.66 1.40 3.15
N VAL A 111 5.14 0.29 3.66
CA VAL A 111 5.95 -0.67 4.42
C VAL A 111 6.92 -1.35 3.47
N SER A 112 8.19 -1.37 3.86
CA SER A 112 9.26 -2.10 3.17
C SER A 112 9.68 -3.32 4.01
N GLU A 113 10.97 -3.63 4.07
CA GLU A 113 11.48 -4.78 4.82
C GLU A 113 11.40 -4.56 6.33
N GLY A 114 11.05 -5.61 7.08
CA GLY A 114 11.12 -5.61 8.55
C GLY A 114 10.19 -4.62 9.26
N GLY A 115 9.13 -4.15 8.61
CA GLY A 115 8.20 -3.15 9.19
C GLY A 115 8.73 -1.71 9.12
N ILE A 116 9.88 -1.48 8.47
CA ILE A 116 10.41 -0.14 8.21
C ILE A 116 9.71 0.42 6.97
N THR A 117 9.24 1.65 7.05
CA THR A 117 8.58 2.34 5.94
C THR A 117 9.57 3.06 5.03
N ARG A 118 9.21 3.27 3.76
CA ARG A 118 9.88 4.22 2.86
C ARG A 118 8.83 5.12 2.21
N TYR A 119 9.24 6.32 1.82
CA TYR A 119 8.38 7.23 1.06
C TYR A 119 8.54 6.96 -0.44
N VAL A 120 7.43 6.85 -1.17
CA VAL A 120 7.40 7.02 -2.63
C VAL A 120 6.98 8.45 -2.90
N VAL A 121 7.93 9.23 -3.40
CA VAL A 121 7.77 10.67 -3.63
C VAL A 121 7.60 10.92 -5.11
N ILE A 122 6.47 11.50 -5.50
CA ILE A 122 6.12 11.80 -6.88
C ILE A 122 6.24 13.31 -7.13
N TYR A 123 7.03 13.68 -8.14
CA TYR A 123 7.17 15.05 -8.63
C TYR A 123 6.50 15.18 -10.00
N GLY A 124 5.50 16.06 -10.09
CA GLY A 124 4.79 16.37 -11.33
C GLY A 124 5.57 17.26 -12.32
N PRO A 125 4.97 17.60 -13.48
CA PRO A 125 5.66 18.20 -14.62
C PRO A 125 6.40 19.52 -14.37
N ASN A 126 5.95 20.31 -13.39
CA ASN A 126 6.50 21.63 -13.06
C ASN A 126 7.33 21.65 -11.77
N ILE A 127 7.72 20.47 -11.28
CA ILE A 127 8.39 20.35 -9.99
C ILE A 127 9.78 19.75 -10.18
N ASN A 128 10.80 20.55 -9.88
CA ASN A 128 12.19 20.14 -9.96
C ASN A 128 12.93 20.48 -8.65
N PRO A 129 12.98 19.58 -7.66
CA PRO A 129 13.76 19.79 -6.45
C PRO A 129 15.26 19.67 -6.74
N GLU A 130 16.07 20.52 -6.10
CA GLU A 130 17.53 20.52 -6.28
C GLU A 130 18.21 19.29 -5.66
N ILE A 131 17.72 18.85 -4.50
CA ILE A 131 18.24 17.70 -3.75
C ILE A 131 17.07 16.88 -3.22
N ILE A 132 17.16 15.56 -3.36
CA ILE A 132 16.15 14.60 -2.92
C ILE A 132 16.88 13.47 -2.16
N GLY A 133 16.39 13.14 -0.97
CA GLY A 133 16.88 11.97 -0.25
C GLY A 133 16.77 12.08 1.27
N PRO A 134 17.42 11.16 2.00
CA PRO A 134 18.28 10.08 1.50
C PRO A 134 17.52 9.06 0.64
N VAL A 135 18.13 8.57 -0.44
CA VAL A 135 17.58 7.53 -1.33
C VAL A 135 18.17 6.16 -1.04
#